data_AF-A0A2G9IEQ2-F1
#
_entry.id   AF-A0A2G9IEQ2-F1
#
_cell.length_a   1.000
_cell.length_b   1.000
_cell.length_c   1.000
_cell.angle_alpha   90.00
_cell.angle_beta   90.00
_cell.angle_gamma   90.00
#
_symmetry.space_group_name_H-M   'P 1'
#
loop_
_entity.id
_entity.type
_entity.pdbx_description
1 polymer ?
#
loop_
_entity_poly.entity_id
_entity_poly.type
_entity_poly.pdbx_seq_one_letter_code
_entity_poly.pdbx_strand_id
1 'polypeptide(L)'
;MKRQGKSLSLKNLTKSTVWDIQENDVFRLWSQAERDADLKDNENHYLDVIKSAFTLEEVKVDRSEVIAKYEERGYKIGQIKLDDSTVVKWAIKKKPINRISDLTKDNIHRISARKIIDVLEGNFGGGWESLDKNVQDIILGAFEVTTTTLPTARLKKSGGLYEKKVAEGYEVLEINKGGWTEAIFVKEIADIPEDIDVDFDDIDMQTPVVSKGEFDDNDDDEDFPKDNDDDNDDDSFDDDKFIEESYRTTFDATPEDLDIQAEDITDDDF
;
A
#
# COMPACT_ATOMS: atom_id res chain seq x y z
N MET A 1 -21.20 -14.10 -2.18
CA MET A 1 -21.58 -15.53 -2.33
C MET A 1 -21.01 -16.34 -1.17
N LYS A 2 -21.78 -17.22 -0.54
CA LYS A 2 -21.29 -18.10 0.55
C LYS A 2 -20.43 -19.21 -0.06
N ARG A 3 -19.12 -19.21 0.19
CA ARG A 3 -18.20 -20.29 -0.22
C ARG A 3 -18.64 -21.60 0.44
N GLN A 4 -19.19 -22.52 -0.35
CA GLN A 4 -19.48 -23.88 0.08
C GLN A 4 -18.17 -24.69 0.08
N GLY A 5 -17.72 -25.10 1.26
CA GLY A 5 -17.41 -26.51 1.52
C GLY A 5 -16.18 -27.16 0.89
N LYS A 6 -15.09 -26.44 0.54
CA LYS A 6 -13.77 -27.10 0.61
C LYS A 6 -13.47 -27.27 2.10
N SER A 7 -13.36 -28.51 2.57
CA SER A 7 -12.95 -28.80 3.94
C SER A 7 -11.59 -28.13 4.16
N LEU A 8 -11.59 -26.99 4.86
CA LEU A 8 -10.38 -26.27 5.20
C LEU A 8 -9.53 -27.24 6.04
N SER A 9 -8.35 -27.59 5.53
CA SER A 9 -7.39 -28.48 6.16
C SER A 9 -5.99 -27.85 6.05
N LEU A 10 -5.07 -28.21 6.95
CA LEU A 10 -3.69 -27.70 6.89
C LEU A 10 -3.02 -27.97 5.54
N LYS A 11 -3.37 -29.08 4.88
CA LYS A 11 -2.88 -29.46 3.55
C LYS A 11 -3.17 -28.41 2.47
N ASN A 12 -4.29 -27.70 2.57
CA ASN A 12 -4.72 -26.71 1.58
C ASN A 12 -4.42 -25.26 2.01
N LEU A 13 -3.69 -25.09 3.11
CA LEU A 13 -3.33 -23.78 3.63
C LEU A 13 -2.07 -23.27 2.93
N THR A 14 -2.18 -22.11 2.29
CA THR A 14 -1.08 -21.41 1.60
C THR A 14 -0.85 -20.06 2.27
N LYS A 15 0.26 -19.38 1.93
CA LYS A 15 0.59 -18.04 2.45
C LYS A 15 -0.49 -17.01 2.12
N SER A 16 -1.21 -17.20 1.02
CA SER A 16 -2.43 -16.48 0.74
C SER A 16 -3.55 -16.99 1.66
N THR A 17 -4.05 -18.23 1.52
CA THR A 17 -5.33 -18.69 2.14
C THR A 17 -5.38 -18.58 3.67
N VAL A 18 -4.24 -18.56 4.35
CA VAL A 18 -4.13 -18.33 5.80
C VAL A 18 -4.68 -16.97 6.25
N TRP A 19 -4.75 -15.96 5.37
CA TRP A 19 -5.34 -14.68 5.74
C TRP A 19 -6.88 -14.70 5.79
N ASP A 20 -7.56 -15.76 5.30
CA ASP A 20 -9.03 -15.90 5.36
C ASP A 20 -9.50 -16.52 6.68
N ILE A 21 -8.60 -17.26 7.33
CA ILE A 21 -8.95 -18.03 8.50
C ILE A 21 -8.91 -17.14 9.75
N GLN A 22 -9.58 -17.58 10.80
CA GLN A 22 -9.58 -16.93 12.10
C GLN A 22 -8.69 -17.71 13.10
N GLU A 23 -8.35 -17.11 14.23
CA GLU A 23 -7.52 -17.76 15.27
C GLU A 23 -8.13 -19.09 15.73
N ASN A 24 -9.46 -19.14 15.84
CA ASN A 24 -10.20 -20.36 16.19
C ASN A 24 -10.05 -21.47 15.15
N ASP A 25 -9.98 -21.10 13.86
CA ASP A 25 -9.76 -22.08 12.79
C ASP A 25 -8.37 -22.67 12.86
N VAL A 26 -7.35 -21.88 13.22
CA VAL A 26 -5.97 -22.38 13.39
C VAL A 26 -5.91 -23.51 14.41
N PHE A 27 -6.55 -23.35 15.58
CA PHE A 27 -6.58 -24.40 16.61
C PHE A 27 -7.31 -25.67 16.14
N ARG A 28 -8.42 -25.50 15.42
CA ARG A 28 -9.19 -26.62 14.85
C ARG A 28 -8.39 -27.36 13.80
N LEU A 29 -7.75 -26.63 12.91
CA LEU A 29 -6.90 -27.18 11.85
C LEU A 29 -5.75 -27.98 12.48
N TRP A 30 -5.05 -27.41 13.46
CA TRP A 30 -3.94 -28.09 14.15
C TRP A 30 -4.40 -29.39 14.82
N SER A 31 -5.54 -29.35 15.50
CA SER A 31 -6.13 -30.55 16.14
C SER A 31 -6.54 -31.64 15.14
N GLN A 32 -6.87 -31.26 13.90
CA GLN A 32 -7.16 -32.22 12.83
C GLN A 32 -5.88 -32.84 12.27
N ALA A 33 -4.80 -32.05 12.13
CA ALA A 33 -3.52 -32.56 11.68
C ALA A 33 -2.87 -33.52 12.68
N GLU A 34 -3.07 -33.33 13.98
CA GLU A 34 -2.61 -34.27 15.02
C GLU A 34 -3.09 -35.71 14.73
N ARG A 35 -4.26 -35.87 14.13
CA ARG A 35 -4.86 -37.17 13.81
C ARG A 35 -4.37 -37.79 12.49
N ASP A 36 -3.61 -37.05 11.70
CA ASP A 36 -3.17 -37.43 10.36
C ASP A 36 -1.64 -37.52 10.36
N ALA A 37 -1.11 -38.74 10.42
CA ALA A 37 0.32 -39.01 10.60
C ALA A 37 1.21 -38.40 9.50
N ASP A 38 0.68 -38.25 8.29
CA ASP A 38 1.40 -37.65 7.14
C ASP A 38 1.63 -36.14 7.32
N LEU A 39 0.90 -35.48 8.24
CA LEU A 39 1.02 -34.05 8.50
C LEU A 39 2.07 -33.70 9.56
N LYS A 40 2.48 -34.66 10.38
CA LYS A 40 3.49 -34.46 11.43
C LYS A 40 4.86 -34.11 10.85
N ASP A 41 5.26 -34.75 9.76
CA ASP A 41 6.57 -34.51 9.13
C ASP A 41 6.68 -33.11 8.50
N ASN A 42 5.55 -32.46 8.20
CA ASN A 42 5.47 -31.14 7.57
C ASN A 42 5.05 -30.01 8.53
N GLU A 43 5.02 -30.26 9.84
CA GLU A 43 4.60 -29.29 10.87
C GLU A 43 5.32 -27.95 10.75
N ASN A 44 6.64 -27.97 10.50
CA ASN A 44 7.44 -26.75 10.37
C ASN A 44 6.99 -25.88 9.18
N HIS A 45 6.61 -26.51 8.07
CA HIS A 45 6.13 -25.79 6.89
C HIS A 45 4.78 -25.12 7.17
N TYR A 46 3.85 -25.86 7.78
CA TYR A 46 2.55 -25.29 8.12
C TYR A 46 2.64 -24.21 9.19
N LEU A 47 3.57 -24.35 10.16
CA LEU A 47 3.87 -23.30 11.13
C LEU A 47 4.40 -22.05 10.45
N ASP A 48 5.24 -22.17 9.42
CA ASP A 48 5.73 -21.01 8.66
C ASP A 48 4.59 -20.29 7.93
N VAL A 49 3.71 -21.06 7.28
CA VAL A 49 2.50 -20.52 6.64
C VAL A 49 1.61 -19.80 7.66
N ILE A 50 1.35 -20.40 8.82
CA ILE A 50 0.59 -19.74 9.91
C ILE A 50 1.29 -18.48 10.40
N LYS A 51 2.61 -18.53 10.61
CA LYS A 51 3.42 -17.39 11.06
C LYS A 51 3.47 -16.24 10.07
N SER A 52 3.14 -16.46 8.80
CA SER A 52 3.02 -15.37 7.82
C SER A 52 1.91 -14.38 8.23
N ALA A 53 0.72 -14.88 8.57
CA ALA A 53 -0.47 -14.08 8.91
C ALA A 53 -0.78 -13.96 10.40
N PHE A 54 -0.24 -14.85 11.24
CA PHE A 54 -0.51 -14.87 12.68
C PHE A 54 0.79 -14.72 13.48
N THR A 55 0.69 -14.05 14.62
CA THR A 55 1.70 -14.08 15.67
C THR A 55 1.38 -15.26 16.59
N LEU A 56 2.33 -16.17 16.75
CA LEU A 56 2.21 -17.37 17.57
C LEU A 56 3.26 -17.32 18.69
N GLU A 57 2.78 -17.43 19.94
CA GLU A 57 3.62 -17.49 21.13
C GLU A 57 3.25 -18.69 21.99
N GLU A 58 4.26 -19.41 22.48
CA GLU A 58 4.06 -20.51 23.42
C GLU A 58 3.95 -19.98 24.86
N VAL A 59 2.83 -20.28 25.52
CA VAL A 59 2.59 -19.91 26.92
C VAL A 59 3.21 -20.98 27.82
N LYS A 60 4.47 -20.77 28.18
CA LYS A 60 5.25 -21.69 29.06
C LYS A 60 4.74 -21.71 30.50
N VAL A 61 4.08 -20.65 30.96
CA VAL A 61 3.62 -20.49 32.34
C VAL A 61 2.10 -20.41 32.36
N ASP A 62 1.47 -21.49 32.82
CA ASP A 62 0.02 -21.59 32.94
C ASP A 62 -0.50 -20.87 34.20
N ARG A 63 -0.38 -19.54 34.23
CA ARG A 63 -0.96 -18.67 35.26
C ARG A 63 -2.06 -17.81 34.66
N SER A 64 -3.16 -17.66 35.39
CA SER A 64 -4.29 -16.81 35.01
C SER A 64 -3.87 -15.35 34.72
N GLU A 65 -2.91 -14.81 35.44
CA GLU A 65 -2.36 -13.46 35.20
C GLU A 65 -1.65 -13.34 33.84
N VAL A 66 -0.94 -14.38 33.40
CA VAL A 66 -0.24 -14.38 32.11
C VAL A 66 -1.26 -14.52 30.98
N ILE A 67 -2.25 -15.39 31.15
CA ILE A 67 -3.38 -15.55 30.24
C ILE A 67 -4.14 -14.23 30.06
N ALA A 68 -4.48 -13.56 31.17
CA ALA A 68 -5.18 -12.28 31.14
C ALA A 68 -4.39 -11.21 30.37
N LYS A 69 -3.05 -11.15 30.52
CA LYS A 69 -2.19 -10.23 29.76
C LYS A 69 -2.19 -10.53 28.25
N TYR A 70 -2.22 -11.80 27.87
CA TYR A 70 -2.32 -12.20 26.46
C TYR A 70 -3.68 -11.82 25.88
N GLU A 71 -4.76 -12.07 26.61
CA GLU A 71 -6.13 -11.70 26.20
C GLU A 71 -6.32 -10.18 26.10
N GLU A 72 -5.76 -9.40 27.04
CA GLU A 72 -5.78 -7.94 27.02
C GLU A 72 -5.05 -7.39 25.78
N ARG A 73 -3.98 -8.08 25.34
CA ARG A 73 -3.27 -7.77 24.08
C ARG A 73 -3.99 -8.26 22.83
N GLY A 74 -5.13 -8.93 22.98
CA GLY A 74 -5.96 -9.45 21.89
C GLY A 74 -5.53 -10.82 21.36
N TYR A 75 -4.74 -11.58 22.11
CA TYR A 75 -4.41 -12.96 21.73
C TYR A 75 -5.54 -13.92 22.16
N LYS A 76 -5.75 -14.95 21.35
CA LYS A 76 -6.56 -16.12 21.69
C LYS A 76 -5.67 -17.22 22.19
N ILE A 77 -6.03 -17.82 23.32
CA ILE A 77 -5.26 -18.89 23.94
C ILE A 77 -5.96 -20.21 23.68
N GLY A 78 -5.23 -21.18 23.15
CA GLY A 78 -5.69 -22.54 22.92
C GLY A 78 -4.65 -23.56 23.37
N GLN A 79 -5.12 -24.70 23.84
CA GLN A 79 -4.27 -25.87 24.10
C GLN A 79 -4.19 -26.69 22.81
N ILE A 80 -2.98 -27.03 22.40
CA ILE A 80 -2.72 -27.94 21.29
C ILE A 80 -1.82 -29.07 21.78
N LYS A 81 -2.07 -30.28 21.30
CA LYS A 81 -1.19 -31.41 21.54
C LYS A 81 -0.19 -31.47 20.40
N LEU A 82 1.09 -31.41 20.77
CA LEU A 82 2.19 -31.62 19.81
C LEU A 82 2.45 -33.13 19.66
N ASP A 83 2.33 -33.88 20.77
CA ASP A 83 2.50 -35.34 20.82
C ASP A 83 1.56 -35.99 21.83
N ASP A 84 1.46 -37.33 21.79
CA ASP A 84 0.63 -38.16 22.68
C ASP A 84 0.81 -37.88 24.19
N SER A 85 1.89 -37.20 24.58
CA SER A 85 2.17 -36.80 25.98
C SER A 85 2.43 -35.30 26.19
N THR A 86 2.54 -34.48 25.13
CA THR A 86 2.95 -33.06 25.24
C THR A 86 1.81 -32.14 24.81
N VAL A 87 1.12 -31.57 25.79
CA VAL A 87 0.13 -30.49 25.58
C VAL A 87 0.85 -29.16 25.77
N VAL A 88 0.88 -28.32 24.74
CA VAL A 88 1.39 -26.95 24.82
C VAL A 88 0.23 -25.96 24.73
N LYS A 89 0.36 -24.83 25.41
CA LYS A 89 -0.57 -23.70 25.28
C LYS A 89 -0.01 -22.70 24.28
N TRP A 90 -0.78 -22.37 23.26
CA TRP A 90 -0.43 -21.33 22.29
C TRP A 90 -1.33 -20.12 22.47
N ALA A 91 -0.71 -18.95 22.44
CA ALA A 91 -1.35 -17.66 22.24
C ALA A 91 -1.20 -17.30 20.77
N ILE A 92 -2.32 -17.15 20.06
CA ILE A 92 -2.36 -16.83 18.64
C ILE A 92 -3.11 -15.50 18.46
N LYS A 93 -2.56 -14.62 17.63
CA LYS A 93 -3.20 -13.35 17.27
C LYS A 93 -2.99 -13.09 15.78
N LYS A 94 -4.05 -12.76 15.05
CA LYS A 94 -3.92 -12.34 13.65
C LYS A 94 -3.13 -11.04 13.56
N LYS A 95 -2.15 -11.00 12.66
CA LYS A 95 -1.36 -9.78 12.44
C LYS A 95 -2.29 -8.71 11.84
N PRO A 96 -2.39 -7.53 12.45
CA PRO A 96 -3.12 -6.44 11.85
C PRO A 96 -2.32 -5.87 10.67
N ILE A 97 -3.01 -5.51 9.60
CA ILE A 97 -2.41 -4.79 8.46
C ILE A 97 -2.65 -3.31 8.74
N ASN A 98 -1.71 -2.66 9.43
CA ASN A 98 -1.84 -1.25 9.81
C ASN A 98 -0.77 -0.37 9.18
N ARG A 99 0.33 -0.95 8.71
CA ARG A 99 1.42 -0.23 8.06
C ARG A 99 1.53 -0.65 6.61
N ILE A 100 2.14 0.23 5.82
CA ILE A 100 2.51 -0.05 4.43
C ILE A 100 3.43 -1.28 4.35
N SER A 101 4.36 -1.42 5.32
CA SER A 101 5.27 -2.57 5.40
C SER A 101 4.57 -3.90 5.69
N ASP A 102 3.32 -3.86 6.15
CA ASP A 102 2.54 -5.08 6.43
C ASP A 102 1.82 -5.59 5.18
N LEU A 103 1.79 -4.80 4.08
CA LEU A 103 1.17 -5.18 2.82
C LEU A 103 2.05 -6.19 2.08
N THR A 104 1.43 -7.26 1.62
CA THR A 104 2.07 -8.32 0.83
C THR A 104 1.17 -8.74 -0.31
N LYS A 105 1.76 -9.35 -1.35
CA LYS A 105 0.99 -9.94 -2.47
C LYS A 105 -0.05 -10.97 -1.99
N ASP A 106 0.22 -11.64 -0.86
CA ASP A 106 -0.67 -12.64 -0.27
C ASP A 106 -1.92 -12.04 0.41
N ASN A 107 -1.80 -10.84 0.98
CA ASN A 107 -2.84 -10.24 1.82
C ASN A 107 -3.61 -9.10 1.15
N ILE A 108 -3.06 -8.51 0.09
CA ILE A 108 -3.60 -7.31 -0.55
C ILE A 108 -5.02 -7.52 -1.10
N HIS A 109 -5.32 -8.71 -1.63
CA HIS A 109 -6.64 -9.06 -2.16
C HIS A 109 -7.72 -9.30 -1.10
N ARG A 110 -7.37 -9.22 0.20
CA ARG A 110 -8.26 -9.58 1.32
C ARG A 110 -8.59 -8.41 2.21
N ILE A 111 -7.99 -7.26 1.94
CA ILE A 111 -8.33 -6.00 2.58
C ILE A 111 -9.21 -5.19 1.66
N SER A 112 -9.99 -4.27 2.22
CA SER A 112 -10.85 -3.40 1.43
C SER A 112 -10.16 -2.13 0.99
N ALA A 113 -10.70 -1.43 -0.01
CA ALA A 113 -10.18 -0.14 -0.46
C ALA A 113 -10.11 0.87 0.70
N ARG A 114 -11.13 0.88 1.56
CA ARG A 114 -11.12 1.70 2.77
C ARG A 114 -9.97 1.39 3.71
N LYS A 115 -9.63 0.11 3.87
CA LYS A 115 -8.50 -0.28 4.72
C LYS A 115 -7.16 0.14 4.11
N ILE A 116 -7.04 0.17 2.78
CA ILE A 116 -5.88 0.75 2.09
C ILE A 116 -5.76 2.24 2.40
N ILE A 117 -6.87 2.98 2.32
CA ILE A 117 -6.88 4.42 2.68
C ILE A 117 -6.36 4.63 4.10
N ASP A 118 -6.85 3.87 5.08
CA ASP A 118 -6.40 3.98 6.48
C ASP A 118 -4.88 3.69 6.62
N VAL A 119 -4.38 2.69 5.89
CA VAL A 119 -2.95 2.31 5.91
C VAL A 119 -2.09 3.39 5.28
N LEU A 120 -2.53 3.98 4.17
CA LEU A 120 -1.85 5.08 3.50
C LEU A 120 -1.85 6.34 4.38
N GLU A 121 -3.00 6.73 4.93
CA GLU A 121 -3.14 7.92 5.79
C GLU A 121 -2.28 7.82 7.05
N GLY A 122 -2.35 6.70 7.76
CA GLY A 122 -1.69 6.53 9.06
C GLY A 122 -0.16 6.42 8.99
N ASN A 123 0.40 6.18 7.80
CA ASN A 123 1.82 5.91 7.64
C ASN A 123 2.51 6.81 6.60
N PHE A 124 1.75 7.57 5.80
CA PHE A 124 2.30 8.24 4.62
C PHE A 124 1.55 9.52 4.23
N GLY A 125 2.10 10.67 4.62
CA GLY A 125 1.59 12.00 4.26
C GLY A 125 2.23 12.64 3.02
N GLY A 126 3.11 11.91 2.31
CA GLY A 126 3.90 12.45 1.20
C GLY A 126 3.18 12.45 -0.16
N GLY A 127 2.14 11.64 -0.32
CA GLY A 127 1.49 11.37 -1.61
C GLY A 127 1.77 9.96 -2.13
N TRP A 128 1.10 9.60 -3.22
CA TRP A 128 1.25 8.28 -3.85
C TRP A 128 2.67 8.04 -4.38
N GLU A 129 3.24 9.05 -5.05
CA GLU A 129 4.57 8.99 -5.67
C GLU A 129 5.71 8.82 -4.67
N SER A 130 5.48 9.12 -3.39
CA SER A 130 6.50 8.88 -2.37
C SER A 130 6.61 7.40 -1.96
N LEU A 131 5.61 6.57 -2.26
CA LEU A 131 5.62 5.16 -1.85
C LEU A 131 6.72 4.41 -2.61
N ASP A 132 7.34 3.44 -1.94
CA ASP A 132 8.27 2.55 -2.60
C ASP A 132 7.58 1.82 -3.77
N LYS A 133 8.28 1.69 -4.90
CA LYS A 133 7.72 1.05 -6.11
C LYS A 133 7.13 -0.34 -5.81
N ASN A 134 7.82 -1.15 -5.00
CA ASN A 134 7.31 -2.46 -4.59
C ASN A 134 5.96 -2.40 -3.86
N VAL A 135 5.74 -1.37 -3.03
CA VAL A 135 4.45 -1.16 -2.35
C VAL A 135 3.38 -0.75 -3.35
N GLN A 136 3.71 0.18 -4.24
CA GLN A 136 2.80 0.61 -5.30
C GLN A 136 2.37 -0.60 -6.15
N ASP A 137 3.33 -1.43 -6.59
CA ASP A 137 3.08 -2.63 -7.38
C ASP A 137 2.18 -3.64 -6.62
N ILE A 138 2.40 -3.83 -5.32
CA ILE A 138 1.52 -4.68 -4.49
C ILE A 138 0.09 -4.14 -4.51
N ILE A 139 -0.11 -2.84 -4.25
CA ILE A 139 -1.43 -2.22 -4.21
C ILE A 139 -2.11 -2.28 -5.59
N LEU A 140 -1.39 -1.93 -6.66
CA LEU A 140 -1.89 -2.00 -8.04
C LEU A 140 -2.26 -3.42 -8.47
N GLY A 141 -1.70 -4.45 -7.83
CA GLY A 141 -2.07 -5.83 -8.05
C GLY A 141 -3.53 -6.17 -7.67
N ALA A 142 -4.14 -5.45 -6.73
CA ALA A 142 -5.50 -5.72 -6.25
C ALA A 142 -6.46 -4.52 -6.34
N PHE A 143 -5.93 -3.32 -6.50
CA PHE A 143 -6.69 -2.08 -6.49
C PHE A 143 -6.39 -1.23 -7.72
N GLU A 144 -7.44 -0.65 -8.27
CA GLU A 144 -7.31 0.43 -9.22
C GLU A 144 -7.03 1.72 -8.46
N VAL A 145 -5.87 2.33 -8.71
CA VAL A 145 -5.45 3.57 -8.07
C VAL A 145 -5.36 4.69 -9.11
N THR A 146 -5.99 5.83 -8.82
CA THR A 146 -5.87 7.06 -9.62
C THR A 146 -5.52 8.21 -8.70
N THR A 147 -4.55 9.04 -9.08
CA THR A 147 -4.12 10.20 -8.29
C THR A 147 -4.42 11.49 -9.05
N THR A 148 -4.75 12.55 -8.32
CA THR A 148 -4.91 13.89 -8.90
C THR A 148 -4.47 14.93 -7.89
N THR A 149 -3.88 16.03 -8.36
CA THR A 149 -3.52 17.16 -7.51
C THR A 149 -4.15 18.41 -8.09
N LEU A 150 -5.06 19.03 -7.34
CA LEU A 150 -5.79 20.23 -7.75
C LEU A 150 -5.88 21.22 -6.58
N PRO A 151 -6.15 22.52 -6.84
CA PRO A 151 -6.49 23.43 -5.76
C PRO A 151 -7.73 22.91 -5.02
N THR A 152 -7.72 22.96 -3.69
CA THR A 152 -8.77 22.33 -2.85
C THR A 152 -10.18 22.77 -3.24
N ALA A 153 -10.36 24.05 -3.56
CA ALA A 153 -11.64 24.61 -4.00
C ALA A 153 -12.14 24.02 -5.34
N ARG A 154 -11.23 23.65 -6.25
CA ARG A 154 -11.56 23.05 -7.55
C ARG A 154 -11.86 21.56 -7.42
N LEU A 155 -11.14 20.85 -6.54
CA LEU A 155 -11.36 19.42 -6.29
C LEU A 155 -12.76 19.15 -5.76
N LYS A 156 -13.25 19.98 -4.83
CA LYS A 156 -14.58 19.84 -4.19
C LYS A 156 -15.72 20.55 -4.93
N LYS A 157 -15.52 20.93 -6.20
CA LYS A 157 -16.59 21.53 -7.01
C LYS A 157 -17.67 20.49 -7.29
N SER A 158 -18.93 20.84 -7.01
CA SER A 158 -20.08 19.97 -7.28
C SER A 158 -20.19 19.57 -8.75
N GLY A 159 -20.50 18.30 -9.00
CA GLY A 159 -20.48 17.66 -10.32
C GLY A 159 -19.09 17.41 -10.91
N GLY A 160 -18.03 17.69 -10.14
CA GLY A 160 -16.64 17.53 -10.55
C GLY A 160 -16.10 16.10 -10.46
N LEU A 161 -14.80 15.94 -10.71
CA LEU A 161 -14.11 14.65 -10.71
C LEU A 161 -14.29 13.88 -9.39
N TYR A 162 -14.23 14.58 -8.25
CA TYR A 162 -14.33 13.98 -6.93
C TYR A 162 -15.66 13.24 -6.74
N GLU A 163 -16.79 13.92 -6.98
CA GLU A 163 -18.12 13.32 -6.81
C GLU A 163 -18.35 12.17 -7.79
N LYS A 164 -17.84 12.27 -9.03
CA LYS A 164 -17.92 11.20 -10.03
C LYS A 164 -17.19 9.94 -9.58
N LYS A 165 -15.92 10.09 -9.14
CA LYS A 165 -15.11 8.95 -8.66
C LYS A 165 -15.72 8.31 -7.41
N VAL A 166 -16.22 9.10 -6.47
CA VAL A 166 -16.92 8.54 -5.30
C VAL A 166 -18.20 7.80 -5.71
N ALA A 167 -18.96 8.33 -6.68
CA ALA A 167 -20.15 7.67 -7.21
C ALA A 167 -19.83 6.37 -7.99
N GLU A 168 -18.65 6.29 -8.61
CA GLU A 168 -18.12 5.09 -9.28
C GLU A 168 -17.62 4.02 -8.29
N GLY A 169 -17.62 4.31 -6.98
CA GLY A 169 -17.24 3.38 -5.92
C GLY A 169 -15.77 3.45 -5.51
N TYR A 170 -15.05 4.53 -5.83
CA TYR A 170 -13.71 4.76 -5.30
C TYR A 170 -13.78 5.33 -3.89
N GLU A 171 -12.94 4.78 -3.01
CA GLU A 171 -12.57 5.39 -1.74
C GLU A 171 -11.47 6.44 -2.00
N VAL A 172 -11.43 7.50 -1.20
CA VAL A 172 -10.51 8.63 -1.45
C VAL A 172 -9.70 8.99 -0.20
N LEU A 173 -8.39 9.16 -0.39
CA LEU A 173 -7.49 9.79 0.57
C LEU A 173 -7.17 11.20 0.10
N GLU A 174 -7.44 12.20 0.94
CA GLU A 174 -7.10 13.59 0.68
C GLU A 174 -5.85 13.98 1.48
N ILE A 175 -4.79 14.34 0.78
CA ILE A 175 -3.54 14.82 1.37
C ILE A 175 -3.41 16.32 1.09
N ASN A 176 -3.48 17.13 2.14
CA ASN A 176 -3.37 18.57 2.02
C ASN A 176 -1.90 18.99 1.86
N LYS A 177 -1.60 19.64 0.74
CA LYS A 177 -0.29 20.20 0.38
C LYS A 177 -0.39 21.73 0.31
N GLY A 178 -0.76 22.35 1.44
CA GLY A 178 -1.00 23.79 1.53
C GLY A 178 -2.27 24.21 0.80
N GLY A 179 -2.14 25.00 -0.28
CA GLY A 179 -3.27 25.44 -1.12
C GLY A 179 -3.78 24.40 -2.12
N TRP A 180 -3.10 23.25 -2.21
CA TRP A 180 -3.41 22.15 -3.11
C TRP A 180 -3.80 20.91 -2.29
N THR A 181 -4.68 20.09 -2.86
CA THR A 181 -5.03 18.78 -2.30
C THR A 181 -4.69 17.71 -3.32
N GLU A 182 -3.86 16.76 -2.92
CA GLU A 182 -3.70 15.51 -3.64
C GLU A 182 -4.81 14.56 -3.19
N ALA A 183 -5.60 14.08 -4.14
CA ALA A 183 -6.59 13.04 -3.91
C ALA A 183 -6.13 11.74 -4.55
N ILE A 184 -6.05 10.69 -3.73
CA ILE A 184 -5.74 9.32 -4.15
C ILE A 184 -7.04 8.54 -4.10
N PHE A 185 -7.55 8.18 -5.27
CA PHE A 185 -8.74 7.37 -5.43
C PHE A 185 -8.34 5.90 -5.54
N VAL A 186 -8.95 5.05 -4.72
CA VAL A 186 -8.67 3.61 -4.65
C VAL A 186 -9.98 2.85 -4.79
N LYS A 187 -10.01 1.88 -5.71
CA LYS A 187 -11.16 0.99 -5.90
C LYS A 187 -10.70 -0.45 -6.00
N GLU A 188 -11.46 -1.35 -5.41
CA GLU A 188 -11.18 -2.80 -5.50
C GLU A 188 -11.36 -3.26 -6.95
N ILE A 189 -10.36 -3.99 -7.47
CA ILE A 189 -10.49 -4.70 -8.74
C ILE A 189 -11.43 -5.89 -8.48
N ALA A 190 -12.68 -5.77 -8.90
CA ALA A 190 -13.62 -6.87 -8.86
C ALA A 190 -13.17 -7.94 -9.87
N ASP A 191 -12.95 -9.17 -9.39
CA ASP A 191 -12.62 -10.39 -10.15
C ASP A 191 -11.14 -10.56 -10.57
N ILE A 192 -10.34 -11.08 -9.64
CA ILE A 192 -9.26 -12.02 -10.00
C ILE A 192 -9.68 -13.38 -9.42
N PRO A 193 -9.97 -14.40 -10.25
CA PRO A 193 -10.27 -15.74 -9.74
C PRO A 193 -9.05 -16.28 -8.97
N GLU A 194 -9.26 -16.62 -7.69
CA GLU A 194 -8.24 -17.06 -6.70
C GLU A 194 -7.47 -18.36 -7.05
N ASP A 195 -7.67 -18.94 -8.23
CA ASP A 195 -7.04 -20.19 -8.66
C ASP A 195 -5.89 -19.99 -9.66
N ILE A 196 -5.42 -18.75 -9.87
CA ILE A 196 -4.25 -18.49 -10.73
C ILE A 196 -3.06 -18.18 -9.83
N ASP A 197 -2.09 -19.10 -9.75
CA ASP A 197 -0.69 -18.75 -9.49
C ASP A 197 -0.26 -17.86 -10.66
N VAL A 198 -0.54 -16.57 -10.55
CA VAL A 198 -0.08 -15.57 -11.53
C VAL A 198 1.40 -15.35 -11.27
N ASP A 199 2.24 -15.90 -12.16
CA ASP A 199 3.59 -15.41 -12.34
C ASP A 199 3.49 -13.94 -12.74
N PHE A 200 3.77 -13.05 -11.78
CA PHE A 200 3.67 -11.60 -11.91
C PHE A 200 4.63 -11.00 -12.95
N ASP A 201 5.49 -11.81 -13.56
CA ASP A 201 6.43 -11.39 -14.60
C ASP A 201 5.77 -11.28 -15.99
N ASP A 202 4.58 -11.90 -16.20
CA ASP A 202 3.90 -11.95 -17.51
C ASP A 202 2.61 -11.10 -17.59
N ILE A 203 2.22 -10.41 -16.52
CA ILE A 203 1.12 -9.44 -16.60
C ILE A 203 1.71 -8.12 -17.11
N ASP A 204 1.75 -7.98 -18.44
CA ASP A 204 1.79 -6.66 -19.08
C ASP A 204 0.46 -5.95 -18.77
N MET A 205 0.35 -5.42 -17.54
CA MET A 205 -0.65 -4.42 -17.21
C MET A 205 -0.28 -3.19 -18.05
N GLN A 206 -0.78 -3.18 -19.28
CA GLN A 206 -1.15 -1.94 -19.95
C GLN A 206 -2.20 -1.28 -19.06
N THR A 207 -1.69 -0.61 -18.03
CA THR A 207 -2.28 0.60 -17.51
C THR A 207 -2.73 1.39 -18.74
N PRO A 208 -3.98 1.86 -18.83
CA PRO A 208 -4.18 3.10 -19.55
C PRO A 208 -3.42 4.12 -18.71
N VAL A 209 -2.13 4.30 -19.03
CA VAL A 209 -1.45 5.56 -18.78
C VAL A 209 -2.37 6.56 -19.46
N VAL A 210 -3.22 7.22 -18.68
CA VAL A 210 -3.93 8.39 -19.15
C VAL A 210 -2.83 9.43 -19.25
N SER A 211 -2.12 9.37 -20.37
CA SER A 211 -1.18 10.37 -20.80
C SER A 211 -1.90 11.69 -20.70
N LYS A 212 -1.26 12.58 -19.96
CA LYS A 212 -1.54 14.00 -19.86
C LYS A 212 -1.90 14.56 -21.25
N GLY A 213 -3.16 14.97 -21.42
CA GLY A 213 -3.71 15.61 -22.61
C GLY A 213 -5.13 15.08 -22.87
N GLU A 214 -6.17 15.85 -23.16
CA GLU A 214 -6.36 17.27 -23.43
C GLU A 214 -7.79 17.60 -22.96
N PHE A 215 -8.01 18.83 -22.53
CA PHE A 215 -9.34 19.34 -22.29
C PHE A 215 -9.99 19.57 -23.67
N ASP A 216 -11.11 18.90 -23.90
CA ASP A 216 -12.00 19.16 -25.04
C ASP A 216 -12.66 20.55 -24.85
N ASP A 217 -11.98 21.59 -25.33
CA ASP A 217 -12.62 22.85 -25.69
C ASP A 217 -12.79 22.84 -27.22
N ASN A 218 -14.04 22.73 -27.64
CA ASN A 218 -14.47 23.00 -29.01
C ASN A 218 -14.29 24.51 -29.27
N ASP A 219 -13.55 24.88 -30.32
CA ASP A 219 -14.02 25.77 -31.40
C ASP A 219 -12.86 26.21 -32.32
N ASP A 220 -13.23 26.32 -33.61
CA ASP A 220 -12.60 27.05 -34.73
C ASP A 220 -11.41 26.45 -35.51
N ASP A 221 -11.79 25.84 -36.64
CA ASP A 221 -11.20 25.90 -37.99
C ASP A 221 -10.00 26.86 -38.18
N GLU A 222 -8.84 26.35 -38.62
CA GLU A 222 -8.10 26.89 -39.79
C GLU A 222 -7.21 25.81 -40.44
N ASP A 223 -7.34 25.74 -41.76
CA ASP A 223 -6.79 24.79 -42.74
C ASP A 223 -5.42 25.26 -43.26
N PHE A 224 -4.34 24.48 -43.10
CA PHE A 224 -3.07 24.67 -43.84
C PHE A 224 -2.31 23.32 -43.98
N PRO A 225 -1.45 23.17 -45.01
CA PRO A 225 -1.45 22.02 -45.90
C PRO A 225 -0.31 21.06 -45.55
N LYS A 226 -0.51 19.79 -45.89
CA LYS A 226 0.55 18.78 -45.89
C LYS A 226 1.52 19.05 -47.05
N ASP A 227 2.80 19.21 -46.73
CA ASP A 227 3.89 19.03 -47.70
C ASP A 227 5.04 18.21 -47.09
N ASN A 228 5.17 17.00 -47.65
CA ASN A 228 6.35 16.22 -48.03
C ASN A 228 7.61 16.12 -47.15
N ASP A 229 7.92 14.86 -46.86
CA ASP A 229 9.21 14.17 -46.76
C ASP A 229 10.49 14.96 -47.09
N ASP A 230 11.46 14.94 -46.18
CA ASP A 230 12.85 14.65 -46.52
C ASP A 230 13.57 14.04 -45.29
N ASP A 231 14.06 12.81 -45.45
CA ASP A 231 15.04 12.18 -44.56
C ASP A 231 16.35 12.96 -44.61
N ASN A 232 17.01 13.20 -43.47
CA ASN A 232 18.47 13.04 -43.33
C ASN A 232 18.94 13.25 -41.87
N ASP A 233 19.83 12.35 -41.48
CA ASP A 233 20.57 12.19 -40.22
C ASP A 233 21.33 13.44 -39.72
N ASP A 234 21.61 13.39 -38.40
CA ASP A 234 22.80 13.90 -37.68
C ASP A 234 22.58 15.08 -36.73
N ASP A 235 22.12 14.79 -35.50
CA ASP A 235 22.37 15.62 -34.33
C ASP A 235 23.04 14.76 -33.23
N SER A 236 24.32 14.46 -33.47
CA SER A 236 25.26 14.07 -32.40
C SER A 236 25.26 15.14 -31.30
N PHE A 237 24.70 14.82 -30.13
CA PHE A 237 24.80 15.65 -28.93
C PHE A 237 26.27 15.90 -28.59
N ASP A 238 26.69 17.15 -28.71
CA ASP A 238 28.04 17.63 -28.39
C ASP A 238 28.15 17.86 -26.87
N ASP A 239 28.72 16.89 -26.15
CA ASP A 239 28.92 16.90 -24.69
C ASP A 239 29.98 17.92 -24.21
N ASP A 240 30.58 18.72 -25.10
CA ASP A 240 31.68 19.65 -24.81
C ASP A 240 31.25 21.09 -24.47
N LYS A 241 30.05 21.27 -23.89
CA LYS A 241 29.58 22.58 -23.40
C LYS A 241 29.25 22.67 -21.91
N PHE A 242 29.87 21.82 -21.09
CA PHE A 242 30.02 22.10 -19.66
C PHE A 242 31.20 23.05 -19.41
N ILE A 243 30.97 24.35 -19.57
CA ILE A 243 31.88 25.35 -19.02
C ILE A 243 31.56 25.59 -17.54
N GLU A 244 32.59 25.39 -16.71
CA GLU A 244 32.64 25.49 -15.24
C GLU A 244 32.22 26.86 -14.68
N GLU A 245 31.95 27.86 -15.53
CA GLU A 245 31.60 29.23 -15.14
C GLU A 245 30.11 29.44 -14.75
N SER A 246 29.22 28.48 -15.00
CA SER A 246 27.78 28.61 -14.66
C SER A 246 27.45 28.44 -13.16
N TYR A 247 28.43 28.16 -12.30
CA TYR A 247 28.25 28.08 -10.84
C TYR A 247 28.54 29.40 -10.10
N ARG A 248 28.76 30.52 -10.81
CA ARG A 248 29.02 31.81 -10.17
C ARG A 248 27.74 32.62 -9.98
N THR A 249 27.12 32.52 -8.81
CA THR A 249 26.15 33.50 -8.32
C THR A 249 26.86 34.84 -8.07
N THR A 250 26.74 35.80 -8.98
CA THR A 250 27.15 37.18 -8.74
C THR A 250 26.12 37.85 -7.82
N PHE A 251 26.33 37.77 -6.51
CA PHE A 251 25.78 38.74 -5.58
C PHE A 251 26.69 39.98 -5.63
N ASP A 252 26.22 41.03 -6.30
CA ASP A 252 26.85 42.35 -6.27
C ASP A 252 26.32 43.10 -5.05
N ALA A 253 26.82 42.74 -3.86
CA ALA A 253 26.53 43.45 -2.62
C ALA A 253 27.73 44.35 -2.28
N THR A 254 27.51 45.66 -2.32
CA THR A 254 28.53 46.63 -1.93
C THR A 254 28.75 46.58 -0.40
N PRO A 255 29.98 46.80 0.11
CA PRO A 255 30.29 46.67 1.53
C PRO A 255 29.55 47.63 2.47
N GLU A 256 28.80 48.60 1.93
CA GLU A 256 28.00 49.55 2.72
C GLU A 256 26.60 49.01 3.08
N ASP A 257 26.11 47.95 2.42
CA ASP A 257 24.77 47.37 2.70
C ASP A 257 24.78 46.28 3.79
N LEU A 258 25.95 45.97 4.37
CA LEU A 258 26.13 44.97 5.43
C LEU A 258 26.24 45.60 6.84
N ASP A 259 25.95 46.89 6.99
CA ASP A 259 25.88 47.53 8.31
C ASP A 259 24.46 47.40 8.89
N ILE A 260 24.06 46.15 9.16
CA ILE A 260 22.90 45.89 10.02
C ILE A 260 23.34 46.26 11.44
N GLN A 261 23.11 47.52 11.79
CA GLN A 261 23.19 47.99 13.16
C GLN A 261 22.28 47.10 14.01
N ALA A 262 22.88 46.42 14.97
CA ALA A 262 22.19 45.74 16.05
C ALA A 262 21.53 46.82 16.93
N GLU A 263 20.35 47.30 16.50
CA GLU A 263 19.53 48.21 17.28
C GLU A 263 18.63 47.38 18.20
N ASP A 264 18.79 47.63 19.50
CA ASP A 264 18.06 47.07 20.64
C ASP A 264 16.55 46.95 20.38
N ILE A 265 16.04 45.71 20.29
CA ILE A 265 14.66 45.46 20.67
C ILE A 265 14.66 45.29 22.18
N THR A 266 14.37 46.41 22.84
CA THR A 266 14.02 46.51 24.25
C THR A 266 12.77 45.67 24.52
N ASP A 267 12.87 44.76 25.50
CA ASP A 267 11.71 44.24 26.23
C ASP A 267 11.00 45.42 26.90
N ASP A 268 9.75 45.67 26.55
CA ASP A 268 8.84 46.43 27.41
C ASP A 268 7.39 45.91 27.27
N ASP A 269 6.82 45.64 28.45
CA ASP A 269 5.49 45.11 28.76
C ASP A 269 4.32 45.79 28.01
N PHE A 270 3.27 45.02 27.67
CA PHE A 270 1.86 45.28 28.03
C PHE A 270 0.93 44.10 27.70
#